data_AF-A0A4Q5V2E7-F1
#
_entry.id   AF-A0A4Q5V2E7-F1
#
_cell.length_a   1.000
_cell.length_b   1.000
_cell.length_c   1.000
_cell.angle_alpha   90.00
_cell.angle_beta   90.00
_cell.angle_gamma   90.00
#
_symmetry.space_group_name_H-M   'P 1'
#
loop_
_entity.id
_entity.type
_entity.pdbx_description
1 polymer ?
#
loop_
_entity_poly.entity_id
_entity_poly.type
_entity_poly.pdbx_seq_one_letter_code
_entity_poly.pdbx_strand_id
1 'polypeptide(L)'
;MNVKTDTKEKFNVITPVEPEITANMTAELKKLLLSYLEKDIPHVVLKMSAVHSLSPEAGETIALAQQKFYENNASFVICEMSETIETQLEDQELLEIMNTTPTESEAWDIVQMEEIERELLGDFDEEAP
;
A
#
# COMPACT_ATOMS: atom_id res chain seq x y z
N MET A 1 -15.47 -6.16 4.53
CA MET A 1 -14.26 -6.75 3.93
C MET A 1 -13.46 -7.39 5.06
N ASN A 2 -12.96 -8.61 4.84
CA ASN A 2 -12.12 -9.32 5.79
C ASN A 2 -10.66 -9.21 5.36
N VAL A 3 -9.82 -8.76 6.27
CA VAL A 3 -8.38 -8.70 6.05
C VAL A 3 -7.65 -9.46 7.14
N LYS A 4 -6.51 -10.04 6.77
CA LYS A 4 -5.49 -10.45 7.73
C LYS A 4 -4.51 -9.29 7.89
N THR A 5 -4.10 -9.03 9.12
CA THR A 5 -3.07 -8.03 9.42
C THR A 5 -1.91 -8.70 10.14
N ASP A 6 -0.70 -8.43 9.68
CA ASP A 6 0.56 -8.83 10.31
C ASP A 6 1.39 -7.57 10.58
N THR A 7 1.52 -7.21 11.85
CA THR A 7 2.26 -6.02 12.28
C THR A 7 3.74 -6.37 12.42
N LYS A 8 4.57 -5.68 11.65
CA LYS A 8 6.03 -5.70 11.78
C LYS A 8 6.49 -4.50 12.60
N GLU A 9 7.79 -4.41 12.83
CA GLU A 9 8.40 -3.34 13.61
C GLU A 9 8.17 -1.95 13.00
N LYS A 10 8.21 -1.85 11.67
CA LYS A 10 8.18 -0.57 10.93
C LYS A 10 6.97 -0.39 10.00
N PHE A 11 6.18 -1.44 9.77
CA PHE A 11 5.02 -1.38 8.87
C PHE A 11 4.01 -2.47 9.18
N ASN A 12 2.84 -2.38 8.57
CA ASN A 12 1.79 -3.38 8.67
C ASN A 12 1.55 -4.03 7.31
N VAL A 13 1.54 -5.37 7.28
CA VAL A 13 1.12 -6.13 6.10
C VAL A 13 -0.38 -6.36 6.19
N ILE A 14 -1.11 -5.88 5.19
CA ILE A 14 -2.56 -6.03 5.07
C ILE A 14 -2.83 -6.98 3.91
N THR A 15 -3.55 -8.07 4.16
CA THR A 15 -3.88 -9.07 3.16
C THR A 15 -5.39 -9.23 3.07
N PRO A 16 -6.05 -8.75 2.01
CA PRO A 16 -7.45 -9.09 1.73
C PRO A 16 -7.61 -10.61 1.67
N VAL A 17 -8.67 -11.14 2.27
CA VAL A 17 -8.95 -12.58 2.28
C VAL A 17 -9.92 -12.96 1.15
N GLU A 18 -10.70 -11.99 0.66
CA GLU A 18 -11.61 -12.19 -0.45
C GLU A 18 -10.89 -12.23 -1.82
N PRO A 19 -11.32 -13.10 -2.74
CA PRO A 19 -10.76 -13.18 -4.09
C PRO A 19 -11.19 -12.05 -5.01
N GLU A 20 -12.20 -11.27 -4.60
CA GLU A 20 -12.74 -10.17 -5.39
C GLU A 20 -12.93 -8.94 -4.49
N ILE A 21 -12.49 -7.79 -4.98
CA ILE A 21 -12.76 -6.50 -4.35
C ILE A 21 -13.75 -5.76 -5.24
N THR A 22 -15.01 -5.77 -4.81
CA THR A 22 -16.13 -5.14 -5.51
C THR A 22 -16.30 -3.67 -5.13
N ALA A 23 -17.03 -2.91 -5.94
CA ALA A 23 -17.23 -1.47 -5.74
C ALA A 23 -17.86 -1.10 -4.38
N ASN A 24 -18.70 -1.97 -3.80
CA ASN A 24 -19.26 -1.77 -2.46
C ASN A 24 -18.25 -2.01 -1.33
N MET A 25 -17.18 -2.77 -1.57
CA MET A 25 -16.10 -2.99 -0.59
C MET A 25 -15.05 -1.88 -0.64
N THR A 26 -14.96 -1.13 -1.73
CA THR A 26 -14.01 -0.03 -1.96
C THR A 26 -14.00 1.01 -0.83
N ALA A 27 -15.18 1.42 -0.34
CA ALA A 27 -15.28 2.40 0.74
C ALA A 27 -14.72 1.86 2.06
N GLU A 28 -14.95 0.57 2.35
CA GLU A 28 -14.42 -0.10 3.53
C GLU A 28 -12.90 -0.26 3.43
N LEU A 29 -12.38 -0.65 2.27
CA LEU A 29 -10.95 -0.76 1.99
C LEU A 29 -10.25 0.59 2.19
N LYS A 30 -10.79 1.66 1.59
CA LYS A 30 -10.25 3.02 1.75
C LYS A 30 -10.19 3.43 3.21
N LYS A 31 -11.29 3.23 3.95
CA LYS A 31 -11.36 3.60 5.37
C LYS A 31 -10.36 2.80 6.20
N LEU A 32 -10.23 1.50 5.93
CA LEU A 32 -9.27 0.63 6.59
C LEU A 32 -7.84 1.11 6.34
N LEU A 33 -7.46 1.28 5.07
CA LEU A 33 -6.10 1.69 4.70
C LEU A 33 -5.75 3.04 5.33
N LEU A 34 -6.58 4.07 5.14
CA LEU A 34 -6.30 5.41 5.65
C LEU A 34 -6.28 5.49 7.18
N SER A 35 -6.94 4.56 7.89
CA SER A 35 -6.85 4.50 9.36
C SER A 35 -5.45 4.16 9.88
N TYR A 36 -4.55 3.63 9.04
CA TYR A 36 -3.16 3.39 9.44
C TYR A 36 -2.35 4.67 9.52
N LEU A 37 -2.71 5.73 8.80
CA LEU A 37 -2.03 7.04 8.89
C LEU A 37 -2.13 7.67 10.27
N GLU A 38 -3.12 7.27 11.07
CA GLU A 38 -3.32 7.76 12.44
C GLU A 38 -2.62 6.88 13.49
N LYS A 39 -1.93 5.81 13.08
CA LYS A 39 -1.23 4.89 13.99
C LYS A 39 0.24 5.27 14.14
N ASP A 40 0.84 4.80 15.24
CA ASP A 40 2.28 4.96 15.51
C ASP A 40 3.17 4.38 14.41
N ILE A 41 2.68 3.34 13.70
CA ILE A 41 3.35 2.69 12.57
C ILE A 41 2.49 2.91 11.33
N PRO A 42 2.68 4.02 10.60
CA PRO A 42 1.77 4.43 9.54
C PRO A 42 2.06 3.77 8.19
N HIS A 43 3.15 3.03 8.04
CA HIS A 43 3.54 2.39 6.79
C HIS A 43 2.76 1.10 6.54
N VAL A 44 2.40 0.85 5.28
CA VAL A 44 1.58 -0.29 4.86
C VAL A 44 2.19 -1.04 3.69
N VAL A 45 2.13 -2.37 3.76
CA VAL A 45 2.30 -3.26 2.61
C VAL A 45 0.96 -3.91 2.32
N LEU A 46 0.39 -3.67 1.15
CA LEU A 46 -0.85 -4.30 0.70
C LEU A 46 -0.52 -5.55 -0.11
N LYS A 47 -0.70 -6.74 0.48
CA LYS A 47 -0.45 -8.03 -0.16
C LYS A 47 -1.69 -8.54 -0.87
N MET A 48 -1.63 -8.64 -2.19
CA MET A 48 -2.77 -8.94 -3.07
C MET A 48 -2.86 -10.41 -3.49
N SER A 49 -2.09 -11.30 -2.85
CA SER A 49 -1.92 -12.70 -3.25
C SER A 49 -3.21 -13.53 -3.32
N ALA A 50 -4.25 -13.12 -2.59
CA ALA A 50 -5.55 -13.79 -2.59
C ALA A 50 -6.54 -13.18 -3.59
N VAL A 51 -6.26 -12.00 -4.14
CA VAL A 51 -7.18 -11.22 -4.98
C VAL A 51 -6.96 -11.55 -6.46
N HIS A 52 -8.05 -11.85 -7.14
CA HIS A 52 -8.07 -12.24 -8.56
C HIS A 52 -8.89 -11.31 -9.44
N SER A 53 -9.75 -10.47 -8.84
CA SER A 53 -10.52 -9.46 -9.56
C SER A 53 -10.71 -8.20 -8.72
N LEU A 54 -10.64 -7.07 -9.40
CA LEU A 54 -10.78 -5.73 -8.82
C LEU A 54 -11.80 -4.93 -9.64
N SER A 55 -12.78 -4.31 -8.98
CA SER A 55 -13.58 -3.26 -9.66
C SER A 55 -12.70 -2.06 -10.02
N PRO A 56 -12.95 -1.33 -11.12
CA PRO A 56 -12.19 -0.14 -11.48
C PRO A 56 -12.07 0.88 -10.34
N GLU A 57 -13.18 1.10 -9.61
CA GLU A 57 -13.21 2.03 -8.48
C GLU A 57 -12.28 1.61 -7.34
N ALA A 58 -12.05 0.31 -7.18
CA ALA A 58 -11.12 -0.21 -6.18
C ALA A 58 -9.66 0.02 -6.59
N GLY A 59 -9.32 -0.08 -7.88
CA GLY A 59 -7.99 0.26 -8.40
C GLY A 59 -7.65 1.72 -8.16
N GLU A 60 -8.53 2.63 -8.60
CA GLU A 60 -8.38 4.05 -8.35
C GLU A 60 -8.24 4.36 -6.86
N THR A 61 -9.04 3.68 -6.03
CA THR A 61 -9.00 3.88 -4.57
C THR A 61 -7.67 3.44 -3.95
N ILE A 62 -7.08 2.33 -4.41
CA ILE A 62 -5.77 1.88 -3.93
C ILE A 62 -4.69 2.86 -4.36
N ALA A 63 -4.68 3.29 -5.62
CA ALA A 63 -3.72 4.28 -6.12
C ALA A 63 -3.81 5.61 -5.34
N LEU A 64 -5.03 6.13 -5.14
CA LEU A 64 -5.27 7.34 -4.34
C LEU A 64 -4.90 7.16 -2.86
N ALA A 65 -5.09 5.96 -2.30
CA ALA A 65 -4.66 5.67 -0.93
C ALA A 65 -3.13 5.69 -0.84
N GLN A 66 -2.43 5.06 -1.78
CA GLN A 66 -0.97 5.09 -1.84
C GLN A 66 -0.44 6.51 -1.92
N GLN A 67 -0.98 7.34 -2.82
CA GLN A 67 -0.61 8.76 -2.92
C GLN A 67 -0.73 9.48 -1.57
N LYS A 68 -1.85 9.28 -0.86
CA LYS A 68 -2.07 9.91 0.46
C LYS A 68 -1.06 9.48 1.50
N PHE A 69 -0.58 8.24 1.46
CA PHE A 69 0.47 7.81 2.39
C PHE A 69 1.75 8.60 2.16
N TYR A 70 2.18 8.69 0.90
CA TYR A 70 3.37 9.46 0.55
C TYR A 70 3.25 10.95 0.90
N GLU A 71 2.07 11.56 0.71
CA GLU A 71 1.78 12.93 1.14
C GLU A 71 1.85 13.14 2.67
N ASN A 72 1.63 12.08 3.45
CA ASN A 72 1.66 12.12 4.92
C ASN A 72 2.97 11.56 5.50
N ASN A 73 4.04 11.57 4.71
CA ASN A 73 5.32 11.01 5.07
C ASN A 73 5.31 9.52 5.48
N ALA A 74 4.33 8.76 5.00
CA ALA A 74 4.21 7.32 5.21
C ALA A 74 4.46 6.55 3.91
N SER A 75 4.84 5.28 4.03
CA SER A 75 5.12 4.41 2.89
C SER A 75 3.94 3.49 2.61
N PHE A 76 3.63 3.26 1.34
CA PHE A 76 2.63 2.30 0.91
C PHE A 76 3.12 1.56 -0.32
N VAL A 77 3.34 0.26 -0.19
CA VAL A 77 3.74 -0.62 -1.30
C VAL A 77 2.71 -1.73 -1.51
N ILE A 78 2.38 -2.05 -2.77
CA ILE A 78 1.52 -3.19 -3.13
C ILE A 78 2.41 -4.35 -3.55
N CYS A 79 2.08 -5.59 -3.15
CA CYS A 79 2.84 -6.76 -3.60
C CYS A 79 1.99 -7.98 -3.94
N GLU A 80 2.61 -8.92 -4.63
CA GLU A 80 2.04 -10.24 -4.98
C GLU A 80 0.68 -10.12 -5.69
N MET A 81 0.58 -9.20 -6.64
CA MET A 81 -0.56 -9.15 -7.55
C MET A 81 -0.52 -10.32 -8.53
N SER A 82 -1.69 -10.81 -8.93
CA SER A 82 -1.77 -11.75 -10.04
C SER A 82 -1.68 -10.99 -11.37
N GLU A 83 -1.23 -11.67 -12.44
CA GLU A 83 -1.16 -11.11 -13.80
C GLU A 83 -2.51 -10.48 -14.22
N THR A 84 -3.63 -11.08 -13.82
CA THR A 84 -4.97 -10.52 -14.10
C THR A 84 -5.19 -9.15 -13.45
N ILE A 85 -4.74 -8.97 -12.20
CA ILE A 85 -4.84 -7.69 -11.50
C ILE A 85 -3.88 -6.67 -12.12
N GLU A 86 -2.68 -7.09 -12.47
CA GLU A 86 -1.71 -6.21 -13.15
C GLU A 86 -2.27 -5.70 -14.48
N THR A 87 -2.80 -6.58 -15.34
CA THR A 87 -3.45 -6.17 -16.59
C THR A 87 -4.63 -5.24 -16.34
N GLN A 88 -5.48 -5.53 -15.34
CA GLN A 88 -6.61 -4.65 -14.99
C GLN A 88 -6.16 -3.24 -14.59
N LEU A 89 -5.04 -3.11 -13.87
CA LEU A 89 -4.50 -1.82 -13.45
C LEU A 89 -3.73 -1.12 -14.58
N GLU A 90 -3.08 -1.88 -15.46
CA GLU A 90 -2.40 -1.37 -16.66
C GLU A 90 -3.41 -0.79 -17.66
N ASP A 91 -4.53 -1.49 -17.91
CA ASP A 91 -5.63 -1.00 -18.76
C ASP A 91 -6.26 0.31 -18.23
N GLN A 92 -6.10 0.58 -16.93
CA GLN A 92 -6.56 1.81 -16.27
C GLN A 92 -5.46 2.88 -16.16
N GLU A 93 -4.27 2.64 -16.71
CA GLU A 93 -3.08 3.50 -16.60
C GLU A 93 -2.65 3.74 -15.13
N LEU A 94 -3.05 2.86 -14.20
CA LEU A 94 -2.75 2.98 -12.78
C LEU A 94 -1.46 2.25 -12.40
N LEU A 95 -1.16 1.12 -13.05
CA LEU A 95 -0.02 0.28 -12.67
C LEU A 95 1.31 1.04 -12.73
N GLU A 96 1.50 1.90 -13.73
CA GLU A 96 2.75 2.66 -13.95
C GLU A 96 3.04 3.71 -12.88
N ILE A 97 2.00 4.18 -12.18
CA ILE A 97 2.12 5.19 -11.12
C ILE A 97 2.12 4.59 -9.72
N MET A 98 1.93 3.27 -9.61
CA MET A 98 1.84 2.57 -8.34
C MET A 98 3.18 1.97 -7.94
N ASN A 99 3.54 2.09 -6.66
CA ASN A 99 4.69 1.36 -6.12
C ASN A 99 4.27 -0.09 -5.85
N THR A 100 4.71 -0.99 -6.73
CA THR A 100 4.35 -2.40 -6.73
C THR A 100 5.59 -3.29 -6.75
N THR A 101 5.55 -4.45 -6.09
CA THR A 101 6.60 -5.46 -6.15
C THR A 101 6.06 -6.87 -6.39
N PRO A 102 6.84 -7.75 -7.05
CA PRO A 102 6.46 -9.16 -7.20
C PRO A 102 6.30 -9.89 -5.86
N THR A 103 7.18 -9.63 -4.89
CA THR A 103 7.21 -10.36 -3.61
C THR A 103 6.98 -9.47 -2.40
N GLU A 104 6.49 -10.08 -1.33
CA GLU A 104 6.39 -9.44 -0.01
C GLU A 104 7.76 -8.98 0.53
N SER A 105 8.83 -9.75 0.33
CA SER A 105 10.18 -9.36 0.77
C SER A 105 10.69 -8.09 0.09
N GLU A 106 10.47 -7.94 -1.21
CA GLU A 106 10.87 -6.72 -1.93
C GLU A 106 10.08 -5.50 -1.44
N ALA A 107 8.78 -5.68 -1.15
CA ALA A 107 7.98 -4.59 -0.57
C ALA A 107 8.51 -4.17 0.81
N TRP A 108 8.96 -5.13 1.62
CA TRP A 108 9.57 -4.84 2.91
C TRP A 108 10.86 -4.04 2.75
N ASP A 109 11.71 -4.44 1.81
CA ASP A 109 12.98 -3.77 1.53
C ASP A 109 12.75 -2.32 1.11
N ILE A 110 11.76 -2.05 0.25
CA ILE A 110 11.38 -0.68 -0.16
C ILE A 110 10.91 0.13 1.03
N VAL A 111 9.96 -0.39 1.82
CA VAL A 111 9.42 0.36 2.97
C VAL A 111 10.51 0.64 4.01
N GLN A 112 11.42 -0.30 4.24
CA GLN A 112 12.55 -0.10 5.15
C GLN A 112 13.54 0.95 4.60
N MET A 113 13.88 0.89 3.32
CA MET A 113 14.78 1.88 2.71
C MET A 113 14.18 3.29 2.76
N GLU A 114 12.91 3.45 2.38
CA GLU A 114 12.21 4.73 2.46
C GLU A 114 12.14 5.27 3.90
N GLU A 115 11.91 4.40 4.88
CA GLU A 115 11.91 4.80 6.30
C GLU A 115 13.29 5.27 6.77
N ILE A 116 14.35 4.54 6.43
CA ILE A 116 15.73 4.93 6.73
C ILE A 116 16.07 6.27 6.07
N GLU A 117 15.67 6.47 4.81
CA GLU A 117 15.86 7.74 4.11
C GLU A 117 15.13 8.90 4.80
N ARG A 118 13.90 8.68 5.29
CA ARG A 118 13.14 9.69 6.05
C ARG A 118 13.78 10.00 7.40
N GLU A 119 14.24 8.99 8.14
CA GLU A 119 14.95 9.18 9.41
C GLU A 119 16.23 9.98 9.20
N LEU A 120 17.05 9.59 8.22
CA LEU A 120 18.29 10.29 7.90
C LEU A 120 18.04 11.74 7.45
N LEU A 121 17.12 11.96 6.51
CA LEU A 121 16.83 13.32 6.00
C LEU A 121 16.15 14.21 7.04
N GLY A 122 15.30 13.64 7.90
CA GLY A 122 14.71 14.34 9.03
C GLY A 122 15.76 14.85 10.01
N ASP A 123 16.78 14.03 10.29
CA ASP A 123 17.92 14.41 11.14
C ASP A 123 18.80 15.49 10.51
N PHE A 124 18.91 15.55 9.17
CA PHE A 124 19.70 16.59 8.47
C PHE A 124 19.04 17.97 8.46
N ASP A 125 17.70 18.05 8.45
CA ASP A 125 16.98 19.33 8.47
C ASP A 125 16.97 19.98 9.88
N GLU A 126 17.18 19.20 10.95
CA GLU A 126 17.31 19.72 12.32
C GLU A 126 18.70 20.31 12.65
N GLU A 127 19.71 20.11 11.79
CA GLU A 127 21.08 20.65 11.97
C GLU A 127 21.38 21.92 11.15
N ALA A 128 20.38 22.56 10.53
CA ALA A 128 20.57 23.86 9.87
C ALA A 128 20.56 25.03 10.90
N PRO A 129 21.64 25.83 11.02
CA PRO A 129 21.73 26.95 11.97
C PRO A 129 20.86 28.16 11.59
#